data_AF-A0A6V8H1Q8-F1
#
_entry.id   AF-A0A6V8H1Q8-F1
#
_cell.length_a   1.000
_cell.length_b   1.000
_cell.length_c   1.000
_cell.angle_alpha   90.00
_cell.angle_beta   90.00
_cell.angle_gamma   90.00
#
_symmetry.space_group_name_H-M   'P 1'
#
loop_
_entity.id
_entity.type
_entity.pdbx_description
1 polymer ?
#
loop_
_entity_poly.entity_id
_entity_poly.type
_entity_poly.pdbx_seq_one_letter_code
_entity_poly.pdbx_strand_id
1 'polypeptide(L)'
;MVSSFINVLALSCAIRQASAAFSLNTGGPNWDYTTKDLASTTSQACKDAYSASIDCDDVLVGMAASLNPNFDVGASDLQSLCTTTCSDALTQYVANVKSACNQPGDLAGLCSGNTNLFQAPVAAAGEYLQYKYGEACAMNGGPDWARKNFPCNDTCAIQFYQNAHDQPGSAYVFFYMDLCNQTSYWEETFAGGWDTVVQCGDGGNQTTTSSSTSVSSTTSVTSLSTASPTIVSASAVTSAASSTGSATGTSASTGVVASSKPTSGAARIRPPFIFLF
;
A
#
# COMPACT_ATOMS: atom_id res chain seq x y z
N MET A 1 21.17 -13.77 -62.30
CA MET A 1 19.84 -13.50 -61.67
C MET A 1 19.69 -14.43 -60.48
N VAL A 2 18.88 -14.04 -59.49
CA VAL A 2 18.77 -14.57 -58.10
C VAL A 2 19.72 -13.82 -57.15
N SER A 3 19.37 -12.60 -56.74
CA SER A 3 18.37 -12.20 -55.73
C SER A 3 19.00 -12.03 -54.35
N SER A 4 19.20 -10.76 -54.01
CA SER A 4 19.49 -10.23 -52.69
C SER A 4 18.47 -10.70 -51.66
N PHE A 5 18.94 -11.23 -50.53
CA PHE A 5 18.14 -11.33 -49.32
C PHE A 5 18.73 -10.38 -48.27
N ILE A 6 17.94 -9.35 -47.98
CA ILE A 6 18.20 -8.30 -47.01
C ILE A 6 18.08 -8.92 -45.60
N ASN A 7 19.16 -8.88 -44.83
CA ASN A 7 19.13 -9.11 -43.38
C ASN A 7 18.54 -7.87 -42.71
N VAL A 8 17.23 -7.86 -42.45
CA VAL A 8 16.62 -6.91 -41.51
C VAL A 8 16.59 -7.62 -40.15
N LEU A 9 17.63 -7.39 -39.34
CA LEU A 9 17.64 -7.83 -37.96
C LEU A 9 16.55 -7.09 -37.17
N ALA A 10 15.79 -7.87 -36.40
CA ALA A 10 14.66 -7.50 -35.57
C ALA A 10 14.89 -6.21 -34.75
N LEU A 11 14.17 -5.16 -35.14
CA LEU A 11 13.74 -4.14 -34.19
C LEU A 11 12.48 -4.70 -33.54
N SER A 12 12.66 -5.51 -32.49
CA SER A 12 11.59 -5.86 -31.57
C SER A 12 11.14 -4.56 -30.91
N CYS A 13 10.22 -3.85 -31.57
CA CYS A 13 9.37 -2.89 -30.90
C CYS A 13 8.72 -3.66 -29.75
N ALA A 14 9.27 -3.49 -28.54
CA ALA A 14 8.43 -3.40 -27.38
C ALA A 14 7.46 -2.27 -27.72
N ILE A 15 6.31 -2.65 -28.26
CA ILE A 15 5.12 -1.81 -28.30
C ILE A 15 4.81 -1.64 -26.82
N ARG A 16 5.47 -0.67 -26.18
CA ARG A 16 4.93 0.00 -25.02
C ARG A 16 3.58 0.48 -25.53
N GLN A 17 2.52 -0.30 -25.25
CA GLN A 17 1.18 0.26 -25.21
C GLN A 17 1.36 1.59 -24.48
N ALA A 18 0.95 2.69 -25.11
CA ALA A 18 1.05 4.01 -24.51
C ALA A 18 0.52 3.87 -23.09
N SER A 19 1.44 3.79 -22.13
CA SER A 19 1.08 3.39 -20.80
C SER A 19 0.42 4.61 -20.23
N ALA A 20 -0.85 4.46 -19.85
CA ALA A 20 -1.55 5.52 -19.17
C ALA A 20 -0.68 5.89 -17.98
N ALA A 21 -0.32 7.16 -17.89
CA ALA A 21 0.56 7.64 -16.85
C ALA A 21 0.02 8.98 -16.37
N PHE A 22 -0.08 9.14 -15.05
CA PHE A 22 -0.55 10.37 -14.43
C PHE A 22 0.52 10.96 -13.51
N SER A 23 0.27 12.15 -13.00
CA SER A 23 1.06 12.79 -11.96
C SER A 23 0.11 13.44 -10.96
N LEU A 24 0.40 13.29 -9.67
CA LEU A 24 -0.39 13.94 -8.62
C LEU A 24 -0.27 15.47 -8.64
N ASN A 25 0.69 16.02 -9.38
CA ASN A 25 0.82 17.48 -9.54
C ASN A 25 0.06 18.03 -10.74
N THR A 26 -0.80 17.23 -11.39
CA THR A 26 -1.67 17.68 -12.49
C THR A 26 -3.11 17.71 -12.01
N GLY A 27 -3.63 18.92 -11.74
CA GLY A 27 -5.03 19.11 -11.36
C GLY A 27 -5.99 18.85 -12.52
N GLY A 28 -7.23 18.45 -12.19
CA GLY A 28 -8.28 18.14 -13.14
C GLY A 28 -9.64 17.91 -12.46
N PRO A 29 -10.67 17.50 -13.21
CA PRO A 29 -12.03 17.33 -12.69
C PRO A 29 -12.18 16.28 -11.57
N ASN A 30 -11.21 15.38 -11.44
CA ASN A 30 -11.22 14.27 -10.49
C ASN A 30 -10.11 14.39 -9.42
N TRP A 31 -9.27 15.44 -9.48
CA TRP A 31 -8.10 15.59 -8.62
C TRP A 31 -7.66 17.05 -8.52
N ASP A 32 -7.45 17.55 -7.31
CA ASP A 32 -6.85 18.87 -7.10
C ASP A 32 -5.78 18.88 -6.01
N TYR A 33 -5.41 17.71 -5.48
CA TYR A 33 -4.39 17.60 -4.44
C TYR A 33 -2.99 17.59 -5.04
N THR A 34 -2.44 18.77 -5.26
CA THR A 34 -1.19 18.99 -6.01
C THR A 34 -0.08 19.51 -5.11
N THR A 35 1.04 19.95 -5.68
CA THR A 35 2.11 20.58 -4.88
C THR A 35 1.68 21.84 -4.11
N LYS A 36 0.52 22.43 -4.46
CA LYS A 36 -0.10 23.54 -3.69
C LYS A 36 -0.55 23.11 -2.29
N ASP A 37 -0.82 21.81 -2.11
CA ASP A 37 -1.32 21.22 -0.86
C ASP A 37 -0.19 20.66 0.01
N LEU A 38 1.06 20.89 -0.40
CA LEU A 38 2.26 20.63 0.38
C LEU A 38 2.67 21.89 1.16
N ALA A 39 3.33 21.70 2.30
CA ALA A 39 3.81 22.80 3.12
C ALA A 39 4.78 23.68 2.31
N SER A 40 4.77 25.00 2.58
CA SER A 40 5.71 25.93 1.95
C SER A 40 7.18 25.59 2.25
N THR A 41 7.43 24.91 3.37
CA THR A 41 8.74 24.38 3.79
C THR A 41 9.18 23.13 3.07
N THR A 42 8.31 22.51 2.28
CA THR A 42 8.62 21.28 1.54
C THR A 42 9.72 21.54 0.54
N SER A 43 10.76 20.72 0.61
CA SER A 43 11.95 20.80 -0.23
C SER A 43 11.63 20.59 -1.71
N GLN A 44 12.46 21.16 -2.59
CA GLN A 44 12.26 21.01 -4.03
C GLN A 44 12.40 19.55 -4.47
N ALA A 45 13.36 18.81 -3.91
CA ALA A 45 13.53 17.38 -4.20
C ALA A 45 12.27 16.57 -3.86
N CYS A 46 11.60 16.88 -2.75
CA CYS A 46 10.34 16.26 -2.38
C CYS A 46 9.20 16.63 -3.35
N LYS A 47 9.09 17.91 -3.74
CA LYS A 47 8.10 18.35 -4.75
C LYS A 47 8.31 17.71 -6.10
N ASP A 48 9.55 17.54 -6.53
CA ASP A 48 9.91 16.90 -7.79
C ASP A 48 9.54 15.41 -7.75
N ALA A 49 9.84 14.72 -6.65
CA ALA A 49 9.45 13.33 -6.45
C ALA A 49 7.92 13.16 -6.41
N TYR A 50 7.21 14.07 -5.72
CA TYR A 50 5.75 14.08 -5.68
C TYR A 50 5.13 14.28 -7.08
N SER A 51 5.76 15.13 -7.90
CA SER A 51 5.31 15.45 -9.24
C SER A 51 5.70 14.41 -10.30
N ALA A 52 6.47 13.39 -9.93
CA ALA A 52 6.90 12.34 -10.85
C ALA A 52 5.69 11.64 -11.50
N SER A 53 5.89 11.19 -12.73
CA SER A 53 4.89 10.42 -13.45
C SER A 53 4.80 9.00 -12.87
N ILE A 54 3.57 8.51 -12.72
CA ILE A 54 3.22 7.18 -12.27
C ILE A 54 2.69 6.43 -13.48
N ASP A 55 3.33 5.32 -13.82
CA ASP A 55 2.97 4.46 -14.96
C ASP A 55 1.75 3.59 -14.64
N CYS A 56 0.60 4.24 -14.47
CA CYS A 56 -0.67 3.63 -14.13
C CYS A 56 -1.84 4.44 -14.71
N ASP A 57 -2.98 3.77 -14.92
CA ASP A 57 -4.22 4.38 -15.40
C ASP A 57 -4.74 5.47 -14.43
N ASP A 58 -5.10 6.64 -14.97
CA ASP A 58 -5.54 7.79 -14.19
C ASP A 58 -6.95 7.62 -13.62
N VAL A 59 -7.69 6.59 -14.06
CA VAL A 59 -8.90 6.10 -13.39
C VAL A 59 -8.68 5.88 -11.89
N LEU A 60 -7.48 5.45 -11.47
CA LEU A 60 -7.17 5.27 -10.05
C LEU A 60 -7.37 6.55 -9.24
N VAL A 61 -6.99 7.69 -9.80
CA VAL A 61 -7.13 9.00 -9.16
C VAL A 61 -8.61 9.37 -9.04
N GLY A 62 -9.40 9.07 -10.08
CA GLY A 62 -10.84 9.24 -10.03
C GLY A 62 -11.52 8.34 -8.99
N MET A 63 -11.11 7.07 -8.90
CA MET A 63 -11.58 6.15 -7.85
C MET A 63 -11.25 6.62 -6.44
N ALA A 64 -10.12 7.32 -6.30
CA ALA A 64 -9.62 7.79 -5.02
C ALA A 64 -10.33 9.04 -4.50
N ALA A 65 -10.65 10.00 -5.38
CA ALA A 65 -11.02 11.35 -4.96
C ALA A 65 -12.07 12.08 -5.84
N SER A 66 -12.60 11.43 -6.89
CA SER A 66 -13.48 12.11 -7.86
C SER A 66 -14.70 12.77 -7.22
N LEU A 67 -14.98 14.01 -7.62
CA LEU A 67 -16.24 14.72 -7.35
C LEU A 67 -17.19 14.72 -8.54
N ASN A 68 -16.81 14.07 -9.64
CA ASN A 68 -17.63 14.00 -10.82
C ASN A 68 -18.77 12.98 -10.58
N PRO A 69 -20.05 13.42 -10.53
CA PRO A 69 -21.18 12.52 -10.29
C PRO A 69 -21.41 11.52 -11.42
N ASN A 70 -20.78 11.73 -12.59
CA ASN A 70 -20.81 10.83 -13.73
C ASN A 70 -19.53 9.99 -13.84
N PHE A 71 -18.63 10.03 -12.85
CA PHE A 71 -17.48 9.14 -12.83
C PHE A 71 -17.96 7.73 -12.48
N ASP A 72 -17.83 6.84 -13.46
CA ASP A 72 -18.20 5.44 -13.34
C ASP A 72 -17.04 4.59 -13.84
N VAL A 73 -16.75 3.51 -13.11
CA VAL A 73 -15.61 2.64 -13.38
C VAL A 73 -16.12 1.37 -14.01
N GLY A 74 -15.79 1.17 -15.28
CA GLY A 74 -16.14 -0.01 -16.03
C GLY A 74 -15.17 -1.17 -15.83
N ALA A 75 -15.57 -2.35 -16.29
CA ALA A 75 -14.71 -3.54 -16.25
C ALA A 75 -13.43 -3.38 -17.09
N SER A 76 -13.47 -2.62 -18.19
CA SER A 76 -12.30 -2.29 -19.00
C SER A 76 -11.29 -1.46 -18.23
N ASP A 77 -11.77 -0.54 -17.40
CA ASP A 77 -10.95 0.39 -16.64
C ASP A 77 -10.25 -0.37 -15.49
N LEU A 78 -10.96 -1.30 -14.85
CA LEU A 78 -10.32 -2.22 -13.89
C LEU A 78 -9.30 -3.14 -14.57
N GLN A 79 -9.54 -3.56 -15.82
CA GLN A 79 -8.58 -4.40 -16.55
C GLN A 79 -7.31 -3.64 -16.92
N SER A 80 -7.38 -2.35 -17.27
CA SER A 80 -6.20 -1.51 -17.53
C SER A 80 -5.49 -1.14 -16.23
N LEU A 81 -6.24 -0.86 -15.17
CA LEU A 81 -5.72 -0.51 -13.85
C LEU A 81 -5.00 -1.69 -13.20
N CYS A 82 -5.66 -2.85 -13.08
CA CYS A 82 -5.21 -3.99 -12.28
C CYS A 82 -4.12 -4.83 -12.96
N THR A 83 -3.00 -4.18 -13.26
CA THR A 83 -1.79 -4.77 -13.84
C THR A 83 -0.64 -4.73 -12.86
N THR A 84 0.32 -5.64 -13.00
CA THR A 84 1.56 -5.61 -12.21
C THR A 84 2.36 -4.35 -12.48
N THR A 85 2.33 -3.82 -13.71
CA THR A 85 2.97 -2.55 -14.07
C THR A 85 2.46 -1.39 -13.20
N CYS A 86 1.14 -1.23 -13.06
CA CYS A 86 0.59 -0.19 -12.19
C CYS A 86 0.97 -0.41 -10.72
N SER A 87 0.88 -1.65 -10.22
CA SER A 87 1.25 -1.97 -8.83
C SER A 87 2.73 -1.65 -8.53
N ASP A 88 3.63 -2.01 -9.44
CA ASP A 88 5.07 -1.75 -9.34
C ASP A 88 5.35 -0.24 -9.45
N ALA A 89 4.67 0.46 -10.36
CA ALA A 89 4.80 1.91 -10.53
C ALA A 89 4.35 2.68 -9.28
N LEU A 90 3.23 2.31 -8.65
CA LEU A 90 2.78 2.91 -7.39
C LEU A 90 3.76 2.63 -6.25
N THR A 91 4.27 1.40 -6.16
CA THR A 91 5.27 1.01 -5.15
C THR A 91 6.56 1.79 -5.30
N GLN A 92 7.05 1.92 -6.53
CA GLN A 92 8.23 2.71 -6.84
C GLN A 92 7.99 4.20 -6.56
N TYR A 93 6.84 4.74 -6.95
CA TYR A 93 6.47 6.13 -6.67
C TYR A 93 6.51 6.44 -5.17
N VAL A 94 5.82 5.65 -4.35
CA VAL A 94 5.77 5.85 -2.89
C VAL A 94 7.17 5.73 -2.27
N ALA A 95 7.96 4.75 -2.70
CA ALA A 95 9.34 4.59 -2.23
C ALA A 95 10.21 5.82 -2.58
N ASN A 96 10.09 6.34 -3.80
CA ASN A 96 10.83 7.51 -4.26
C ASN A 96 10.42 8.77 -3.49
N VAL A 97 9.12 8.99 -3.27
CA VAL A 97 8.61 10.11 -2.47
C VAL A 97 9.13 10.01 -1.04
N LYS A 98 9.05 8.84 -0.39
CA LYS A 98 9.61 8.64 0.96
C LYS A 98 11.11 8.92 1.03
N SER A 99 11.86 8.52 0.00
CA SER A 99 13.30 8.75 -0.05
C SER A 99 13.65 10.23 -0.22
N ALA A 100 12.90 10.96 -1.04
CA ALA A 100 13.15 12.37 -1.34
C ALA A 100 12.60 13.33 -0.25
N CYS A 101 11.46 12.97 0.35
CA CYS A 101 10.74 13.75 1.36
C CYS A 101 11.19 13.36 2.78
N ASN A 102 12.48 13.51 3.05
CA ASN A 102 13.10 13.06 4.31
C ASN A 102 13.44 14.22 5.26
N GLN A 103 13.12 15.46 4.90
CA GLN A 103 13.37 16.63 5.73
C GLN A 103 12.20 16.90 6.68
N PRO A 104 12.43 17.46 7.89
CA PRO A 104 11.36 17.76 8.84
C PRO A 104 10.26 18.69 8.31
N GLY A 105 10.56 19.51 7.30
CA GLY A 105 9.60 20.44 6.68
C GLY A 105 8.84 19.88 5.47
N ASP A 106 9.12 18.64 5.07
CA ASP A 106 8.42 17.96 3.97
C ASP A 106 7.09 17.41 4.48
N LEU A 107 6.02 18.19 4.33
CA LEU A 107 4.72 17.88 4.92
C LEU A 107 3.60 18.08 3.90
N ALA A 108 2.64 17.18 3.94
CA ALA A 108 1.39 17.24 3.20
C ALA A 108 0.27 17.81 4.10
N GLY A 109 -0.63 18.59 3.48
CA GLY A 109 -1.80 19.15 4.14
C GLY A 109 -2.83 18.08 4.45
N LEU A 110 -3.33 18.07 5.69
CA LEU A 110 -4.50 17.32 6.09
C LEU A 110 -5.68 18.26 6.27
N CYS A 111 -6.86 17.82 5.83
CA CYS A 111 -8.09 18.56 6.03
C CYS A 111 -8.35 18.75 7.54
N SER A 112 -8.68 19.98 7.93
CA SER A 112 -9.01 20.34 9.31
C SER A 112 -9.95 21.54 9.30
N GLY A 113 -11.24 21.25 9.26
CA GLY A 113 -12.26 22.28 9.05
C GLY A 113 -12.01 23.00 7.72
N ASN A 114 -11.85 24.32 7.77
CA ASN A 114 -11.64 25.16 6.58
C ASN A 114 -10.16 25.42 6.29
N THR A 115 -9.25 24.66 6.90
CA THR A 115 -7.80 24.89 6.82
C THR A 115 -7.05 23.58 6.61
N ASN A 116 -5.87 23.66 6.00
CA ASN A 116 -4.94 22.55 5.92
C ASN A 116 -3.99 22.56 7.12
N LEU A 117 -3.93 21.45 7.84
CA LEU A 117 -2.90 21.16 8.82
C LEU A 117 -1.77 20.38 8.15
N PHE A 118 -0.63 21.02 7.93
CA PHE A 118 0.54 20.37 7.35
C PHE A 118 1.20 19.44 8.37
N GLN A 119 0.79 18.17 8.37
CA GLN A 119 1.23 17.18 9.37
C GLN A 119 1.44 15.78 8.79
N ALA A 120 0.86 15.49 7.62
CA ALA A 120 1.04 14.19 6.98
C ALA A 120 2.43 14.10 6.31
N PRO A 121 3.03 12.91 6.25
CA PRO A 121 4.12 12.65 5.32
C PRO A 121 3.64 12.91 3.88
N VAL A 122 4.49 13.49 3.03
CA VAL A 122 4.13 13.74 1.61
C VAL A 122 3.76 12.46 0.85
N ALA A 123 4.30 11.32 1.27
CA ALA A 123 3.97 10.02 0.70
C ALA A 123 2.51 9.57 0.95
N ALA A 124 1.79 10.18 1.89
CA ALA A 124 0.45 9.74 2.30
C ALA A 124 -0.55 9.70 1.14
N ALA A 125 -0.51 10.67 0.22
CA ALA A 125 -1.37 10.68 -0.95
C ALA A 125 -1.11 9.45 -1.87
N GLY A 126 0.17 9.12 -2.11
CA GLY A 126 0.55 7.95 -2.90
C GLY A 126 0.24 6.63 -2.18
N GLU A 127 0.44 6.56 -0.87
CA GLU A 127 0.08 5.40 -0.05
C GLU A 127 -1.44 5.15 -0.07
N TYR A 128 -2.25 6.21 -0.05
CA TYR A 128 -3.69 6.07 -0.21
C TYR A 128 -4.05 5.54 -1.60
N LEU A 129 -3.37 5.97 -2.67
CA LEU A 129 -3.58 5.39 -4.01
C LEU A 129 -3.20 3.92 -4.08
N GLN A 130 -2.12 3.48 -3.40
CA GLN A 130 -1.81 2.06 -3.27
C GLN A 130 -2.95 1.30 -2.58
N TYR A 131 -3.52 1.89 -1.53
CA TYR A 131 -4.64 1.30 -0.79
C TYR A 131 -5.88 1.16 -1.67
N LYS A 132 -6.24 2.22 -2.41
CA LYS A 132 -7.35 2.20 -3.38
C LYS A 132 -7.12 1.22 -4.52
N TYR A 133 -5.88 1.09 -5.02
CA TYR A 133 -5.52 0.07 -6.00
C TYR A 133 -5.76 -1.33 -5.43
N GLY A 134 -5.30 -1.59 -4.21
CA GLY A 134 -5.50 -2.87 -3.53
C GLY A 134 -6.98 -3.21 -3.33
N GLU A 135 -7.80 -2.23 -2.94
CA GLU A 135 -9.25 -2.39 -2.85
C GLU A 135 -9.90 -2.70 -4.22
N ALA A 136 -9.53 -1.95 -5.26
CA ALA A 136 -10.09 -2.09 -6.60
C ALA A 136 -9.74 -3.43 -7.26
N CYS A 137 -8.50 -3.89 -7.05
CA CYS A 137 -7.93 -5.05 -7.74
C CYS A 137 -8.01 -6.34 -6.93
N ALA A 138 -8.48 -6.27 -5.68
CA ALA A 138 -8.88 -7.46 -4.92
C ALA A 138 -10.15 -8.04 -5.55
N MET A 139 -10.00 -9.05 -6.41
CA MET A 139 -11.05 -9.67 -7.23
C MET A 139 -12.25 -10.30 -6.47
N ASN A 140 -12.41 -10.10 -5.16
CA ASN A 140 -13.39 -10.82 -4.35
C ASN A 140 -14.06 -9.92 -3.29
N GLY A 141 -15.04 -9.09 -3.69
CA GLY A 141 -15.80 -8.34 -2.68
C GLY A 141 -17.14 -7.80 -3.19
N GLY A 142 -18.25 -8.44 -2.80
CA GLY A 142 -19.59 -7.85 -2.85
C GLY A 142 -19.81 -6.84 -1.71
N PRO A 143 -20.90 -6.06 -1.70
CA PRO A 143 -21.06 -4.82 -0.92
C PRO A 143 -21.04 -4.93 0.63
N ASP A 144 -20.78 -6.11 1.20
CA ASP A 144 -20.87 -6.43 2.64
C ASP A 144 -19.52 -6.77 3.30
N TRP A 145 -18.39 -6.55 2.63
CA TRP A 145 -17.06 -7.02 3.05
C TRP A 145 -16.47 -6.32 4.30
N ALA A 146 -16.98 -5.16 4.71
CA ALA A 146 -16.42 -4.33 5.80
C ALA A 146 -17.05 -4.59 7.18
N ARG A 147 -17.58 -5.80 7.44
CA ARG A 147 -18.21 -6.12 8.72
C ARG A 147 -17.14 -6.37 9.77
N LYS A 148 -17.32 -5.87 11.00
CA LYS A 148 -16.38 -6.12 12.11
C LYS A 148 -16.33 -7.60 12.52
N ASN A 149 -17.48 -8.29 12.42
CA ASN A 149 -17.64 -9.69 12.78
C ASN A 149 -18.04 -10.46 11.51
N PHE A 150 -17.17 -11.35 11.06
CA PHE A 150 -17.38 -12.23 9.92
C PHE A 150 -16.89 -13.64 10.27
N PRO A 151 -17.45 -14.69 9.65
CA PRO A 151 -16.96 -16.05 9.86
C PRO A 151 -15.57 -16.20 9.22
N CYS A 152 -14.72 -17.07 9.76
CA CYS A 152 -13.35 -17.25 9.25
C CYS A 152 -13.25 -17.85 7.85
N ASN A 153 -14.36 -18.28 7.25
CA ASN A 153 -14.41 -18.67 5.84
C ASN A 153 -14.77 -17.49 4.92
N ASP A 154 -14.97 -16.28 5.45
CA ASP A 154 -15.14 -15.05 4.70
C ASP A 154 -13.77 -14.51 4.28
N THR A 155 -13.20 -15.12 3.25
CA THR A 155 -11.89 -14.77 2.71
C THR A 155 -11.84 -13.34 2.19
N CYS A 156 -12.99 -12.78 1.78
CA CYS A 156 -13.10 -11.43 1.27
C CYS A 156 -12.90 -10.40 2.38
N ALA A 157 -13.58 -10.58 3.52
CA ALA A 157 -13.39 -9.73 4.70
C ALA A 157 -11.96 -9.85 5.27
N ILE A 158 -11.42 -11.07 5.32
CA ILE A 158 -10.03 -11.30 5.76
C ILE A 158 -9.04 -10.52 4.88
N GLN A 159 -9.15 -10.69 3.55
CA GLN A 159 -8.27 -10.02 2.61
C GLN A 159 -8.42 -8.49 2.67
N PHE A 160 -9.64 -7.99 2.87
CA PHE A 160 -9.88 -6.57 3.05
C PHE A 160 -9.11 -5.99 4.25
N TYR A 161 -9.29 -6.60 5.44
CA TYR A 161 -8.63 -6.11 6.64
C TYR A 161 -7.11 -6.32 6.61
N GLN A 162 -6.61 -7.37 5.96
CA GLN A 162 -5.17 -7.55 5.70
C GLN A 162 -4.63 -6.46 4.78
N ASN A 163 -5.30 -6.17 3.65
CA ASN A 163 -4.91 -5.10 2.75
C ASN A 163 -4.88 -3.75 3.46
N ALA A 164 -5.90 -3.44 4.27
CA ALA A 164 -5.93 -2.22 5.06
C ALA A 164 -4.84 -2.20 6.15
N HIS A 165 -4.54 -3.34 6.78
CA HIS A 165 -3.51 -3.43 7.81
C HIS A 165 -2.10 -3.20 7.23
N ASP A 166 -1.80 -3.82 6.09
CA ASP A 166 -0.47 -3.84 5.50
C ASP A 166 -0.15 -2.54 4.74
N GLN A 167 -1.16 -1.73 4.43
CA GLN A 167 -1.00 -0.50 3.67
C GLN A 167 -1.19 0.75 4.55
N PRO A 168 -0.14 1.54 4.79
CA PRO A 168 -0.21 2.77 5.59
C PRO A 168 -1.26 3.78 5.09
N GLY A 169 -1.55 3.76 3.79
CA GLY A 169 -2.55 4.63 3.17
C GLY A 169 -3.96 4.46 3.70
N SER A 170 -4.28 3.32 4.31
CA SER A 170 -5.59 3.05 4.91
C SER A 170 -5.91 3.94 6.12
N ALA A 171 -4.92 4.67 6.66
CA ALA A 171 -5.12 5.67 7.69
C ALA A 171 -5.70 7.00 7.16
N TYR A 172 -5.78 7.15 5.83
CA TYR A 172 -6.24 8.36 5.17
C TYR A 172 -7.47 8.13 4.31
N VAL A 173 -8.14 9.22 3.97
CA VAL A 173 -9.24 9.26 3.01
C VAL A 173 -9.21 10.57 2.26
N PHE A 174 -9.54 10.55 0.97
CA PHE A 174 -9.80 11.79 0.25
C PHE A 174 -11.27 12.17 0.38
N PHE A 175 -11.52 13.40 0.84
CA PHE A 175 -12.86 13.97 0.94
C PHE A 175 -12.86 15.30 0.21
N TYR A 176 -13.68 15.43 -0.84
CA TYR A 176 -13.65 16.60 -1.73
C TYR A 176 -12.26 16.95 -2.27
N MET A 177 -11.50 15.92 -2.67
CA MET A 177 -10.11 16.05 -3.14
C MET A 177 -9.11 16.58 -2.11
N ASP A 178 -9.49 16.73 -0.85
CA ASP A 178 -8.57 16.98 0.26
C ASP A 178 -8.19 15.69 0.97
N LEU A 179 -6.90 15.52 1.28
CA LEU A 179 -6.42 14.41 2.08
C LEU A 179 -6.84 14.62 3.55
N CYS A 180 -7.54 13.67 4.12
CA CYS A 180 -8.01 13.68 5.49
C CYS A 180 -7.48 12.48 6.26
N ASN A 181 -7.39 12.59 7.58
CA ASN A 181 -7.34 11.40 8.42
C ASN A 181 -8.65 10.63 8.26
N GLN A 182 -8.56 9.32 8.40
CA GLN A 182 -9.76 8.49 8.47
C GLN A 182 -10.68 8.87 9.63
N THR A 183 -11.93 8.46 9.49
CA THR A 183 -12.96 8.74 10.49
C THR A 183 -12.77 7.87 11.75
N SER A 184 -13.26 8.34 12.89
CA SER A 184 -13.34 7.51 14.11
C SER A 184 -14.13 6.22 13.87
N TYR A 185 -15.19 6.30 13.05
CA TYR A 185 -15.95 5.14 12.62
C TYR A 185 -15.08 4.11 11.88
N TRP A 186 -14.23 4.55 10.97
CA TRP A 186 -13.28 3.68 10.28
C TRP A 186 -12.31 3.05 11.26
N GLU A 187 -11.67 3.82 12.14
CA GLU A 187 -10.71 3.27 13.10
C GLU A 187 -11.34 2.18 13.99
N GLU A 188 -12.57 2.40 14.44
CA GLU A 188 -13.32 1.40 15.22
C GLU A 188 -13.75 0.19 14.39
N THR A 189 -13.99 0.37 13.10
CA THR A 189 -14.39 -0.70 12.18
C THR A 189 -13.20 -1.55 11.79
N PHE A 190 -12.07 -0.90 11.48
CA PHE A 190 -10.79 -1.52 11.27
C PHE A 190 -10.35 -2.32 12.49
N ALA A 191 -10.34 -1.72 13.68
CA ALA A 191 -9.91 -2.40 14.90
C ALA A 191 -10.72 -3.68 15.15
N GLY A 192 -12.05 -3.60 15.09
CA GLY A 192 -12.91 -4.78 15.31
C GLY A 192 -12.77 -5.86 14.24
N GLY A 193 -12.66 -5.46 12.97
CA GLY A 193 -12.43 -6.42 11.88
C GLY A 193 -11.07 -7.10 11.94
N TRP A 194 -10.02 -6.35 12.30
CA TRP A 194 -8.68 -6.89 12.48
C TRP A 194 -8.61 -7.88 13.65
N ASP A 195 -9.30 -7.60 14.75
CA ASP A 195 -9.42 -8.57 15.86
C ASP A 195 -10.04 -9.90 15.39
N THR A 196 -11.02 -9.84 14.47
CA THR A 196 -11.60 -11.05 13.85
C THR A 196 -10.58 -11.77 12.95
N VAL A 197 -9.81 -11.06 12.12
CA VAL A 197 -8.72 -11.68 11.31
C VAL A 197 -7.71 -12.41 12.19
N VAL A 198 -7.31 -11.81 13.31
CA VAL A 198 -6.39 -12.43 14.27
C VAL A 198 -7.01 -13.68 14.90
N GLN A 199 -8.29 -13.64 15.28
CA GLN A 199 -9.00 -14.81 15.81
C GLN A 199 -9.11 -15.96 14.81
N CYS A 200 -9.20 -15.66 13.51
CA CYS A 200 -9.22 -16.66 12.46
C CYS A 200 -7.86 -17.33 12.21
N GLY A 201 -6.78 -16.84 12.82
CA GLY A 201 -5.42 -17.39 12.67
C GLY A 201 -4.67 -16.87 11.45
N ASP A 202 -5.30 -16.03 10.62
CA ASP A 202 -4.71 -15.43 9.42
C ASP A 202 -4.01 -14.10 9.71
N GLY A 203 -4.13 -13.57 10.93
CA GLY A 203 -3.55 -12.29 11.37
C GLY A 203 -2.05 -12.30 11.64
N GLY A 204 -1.26 -13.19 11.02
CA GLY A 204 0.19 -13.21 11.27
C GLY A 204 1.06 -14.20 10.52
N ASN A 205 0.60 -14.90 9.47
CA ASN A 205 1.43 -15.89 8.78
C ASN A 205 1.25 -15.91 7.25
N GLN A 206 1.58 -14.81 6.57
CA GLN A 206 1.80 -14.83 5.13
C GLN A 206 3.20 -15.43 4.84
N THR A 207 3.30 -16.76 4.86
CA THR A 207 4.33 -17.39 4.01
C THR A 207 3.79 -17.30 2.58
N THR A 208 4.47 -16.50 1.76
CA THR A 208 4.28 -16.36 0.32
C THR A 208 4.04 -17.72 -0.33
N THR A 209 2.79 -18.10 -0.48
CA THR A 209 2.40 -19.20 -1.35
C THR A 209 2.16 -18.57 -2.70
N SER A 210 3.22 -18.48 -3.50
CA SER A 210 3.10 -18.22 -4.93
C SER A 210 2.25 -19.33 -5.55
N SER A 211 0.95 -19.10 -5.64
CA SER A 211 0.05 -19.88 -6.49
C SER A 211 0.40 -19.57 -7.94
N SER A 212 1.43 -20.26 -8.43
CA SER A 212 1.74 -20.36 -9.84
C SER A 212 0.66 -21.25 -10.47
N THR A 213 -0.47 -20.64 -10.82
CA THR A 213 -1.50 -21.29 -11.63
C THR A 213 -0.96 -21.48 -13.04
N SER A 214 -0.19 -22.55 -13.21
CA SER A 214 0.28 -23.00 -14.52
C SER A 214 -0.91 -23.55 -15.29
N VAL A 215 -1.30 -22.85 -16.35
CA VAL A 215 -2.28 -23.29 -17.33
C VAL A 215 -1.73 -24.56 -18.01
N SER A 216 -2.20 -25.74 -17.59
CA SER A 216 -1.81 -27.01 -18.22
C SER A 216 -2.76 -27.33 -19.37
N SER A 217 -2.25 -27.16 -20.59
CA SER A 217 -2.79 -27.77 -21.79
C SER A 217 -2.54 -29.28 -21.74
N THR A 218 -3.62 -30.05 -21.81
CA THR A 218 -3.63 -31.51 -21.85
C THR A 218 -2.90 -32.04 -23.09
N THR A 219 -1.76 -32.71 -22.89
CA THR A 219 -1.33 -33.78 -23.80
C THR A 219 -0.60 -34.87 -23.02
N SER A 220 -1.08 -36.09 -23.20
CA SER A 220 -0.68 -37.31 -22.49
C SER A 220 0.71 -37.79 -22.89
N VAL A 221 1.54 -38.19 -21.93
CA VAL A 221 2.42 -39.37 -22.04
C VAL A 221 2.76 -39.93 -20.66
N THR A 222 2.56 -41.24 -20.57
CA THR A 222 2.85 -42.18 -19.48
C THR A 222 4.34 -42.23 -19.14
N SER A 223 4.71 -42.35 -17.85
CA SER A 223 5.83 -43.19 -17.36
C SER A 223 5.85 -43.26 -15.83
N LEU A 224 6.02 -44.49 -15.31
CA LEU A 224 6.11 -44.88 -13.91
C LEU A 224 7.48 -44.54 -13.28
N SER A 225 7.50 -44.31 -11.96
CA SER A 225 8.41 -44.91 -10.93
C SER A 225 8.70 -43.90 -9.80
N THR A 226 8.31 -44.09 -8.54
CA THR A 226 8.85 -44.93 -7.45
C THR A 226 9.72 -44.12 -6.45
N ALA A 227 9.26 -44.11 -5.20
CA ALA A 227 9.98 -44.02 -3.91
C ALA A 227 10.70 -42.72 -3.46
N SER A 228 10.29 -42.24 -2.28
CA SER A 228 11.14 -41.56 -1.28
C SER A 228 12.22 -42.53 -0.74
N PRO A 229 13.35 -42.06 -0.13
CA PRO A 229 13.32 -41.49 1.23
C PRO A 229 14.32 -40.36 1.55
N THR A 230 13.98 -39.69 2.65
CA THR A 230 14.72 -38.91 3.66
C THR A 230 16.26 -38.94 3.67
N ILE A 231 16.92 -37.78 3.87
CA ILE A 231 18.15 -37.63 4.67
C ILE A 231 18.17 -36.29 5.43
N VAL A 232 18.39 -36.39 6.74
CA VAL A 232 18.67 -35.35 7.73
C VAL A 232 20.18 -35.06 7.76
N SER A 233 20.60 -33.80 7.96
CA SER A 233 21.85 -33.50 8.70
C SER A 233 21.87 -32.07 9.23
N ALA A 234 22.35 -31.98 10.47
CA ALA A 234 22.34 -30.86 11.39
C ALA A 234 23.58 -29.96 11.25
N SER A 235 23.54 -28.77 11.87
CA SER A 235 24.60 -28.31 12.78
C SER A 235 24.12 -27.12 13.62
N ALA A 236 24.28 -27.27 14.93
CA ALA A 236 24.11 -26.26 15.96
C ALA A 236 25.43 -25.49 16.18
N VAL A 237 25.35 -24.24 16.63
CA VAL A 237 26.45 -23.59 17.35
C VAL A 237 25.90 -22.75 18.50
N THR A 238 26.53 -22.93 19.66
CA THR A 238 26.09 -22.54 21.00
C THR A 238 26.64 -21.16 21.42
N SER A 239 25.95 -20.60 22.39
CA SER A 239 26.03 -19.33 23.14
C SER A 239 27.40 -18.82 23.61
N ALA A 240 27.44 -17.51 23.89
CA ALA A 240 28.20 -16.93 24.99
C ALA A 240 27.39 -15.83 25.69
N ALA A 241 27.41 -15.85 27.02
CA ALA A 241 26.74 -14.94 27.95
C ALA A 241 27.75 -14.36 28.96
N SER A 242 27.29 -13.35 29.72
CA SER A 242 27.78 -12.79 31.01
C SER A 242 28.31 -11.34 30.91
N SER A 243 28.08 -10.39 31.83
CA SER A 243 27.23 -10.31 33.04
C SER A 243 27.40 -8.91 33.72
N THR A 244 26.32 -8.41 34.34
CA THR A 244 26.17 -7.58 35.58
C THR A 244 26.71 -6.14 35.76
N GLY A 245 25.83 -5.30 36.32
CA GLY A 245 26.13 -4.16 37.20
C GLY A 245 24.85 -3.47 37.70
N SER A 246 24.52 -3.60 39.00
CA SER A 246 23.34 -3.00 39.67
C SER A 246 23.64 -1.64 40.31
N ALA A 247 22.66 -0.73 40.34
CA ALA A 247 22.47 0.25 41.42
C ALA A 247 21.01 0.75 41.48
N THR A 248 20.54 0.96 42.70
CA THR A 248 19.16 1.24 43.16
C THR A 248 18.78 2.72 43.05
N GLY A 249 17.48 3.01 42.81
CA GLY A 249 16.89 4.34 42.99
C GLY A 249 15.37 4.35 42.79
N THR A 250 14.63 4.43 43.90
CA THR A 250 13.16 4.50 43.99
C THR A 250 12.59 5.82 43.47
N SER A 251 11.54 5.76 42.64
CA SER A 251 10.37 6.67 42.74
C SER A 251 9.22 6.18 41.86
N ALA A 252 8.02 6.21 42.44
CA ALA A 252 6.76 5.78 41.87
C ALA A 252 6.22 6.79 40.85
N SER A 253 5.58 6.30 39.78
CA SER A 253 4.42 6.94 39.17
C SER A 253 3.73 5.97 38.19
N THR A 254 2.47 5.67 38.50
CA THR A 254 1.37 5.32 37.56
C THR A 254 1.77 4.60 36.27
N GLY A 255 1.70 3.27 36.30
CA GLY A 255 1.62 2.46 35.10
C GLY A 255 0.34 2.80 34.33
N VAL A 256 0.50 3.61 33.29
CA VAL A 256 -0.48 3.67 32.19
C VAL A 256 -0.31 2.34 31.47
N VAL A 257 -1.28 1.45 31.65
CA VAL A 257 -1.42 0.27 30.80
C VAL A 257 -1.55 0.79 29.38
N ALA A 258 -0.53 0.55 28.56
CA ALA A 258 -0.60 0.78 27.13
C ALA A 258 -1.69 -0.14 26.59
N SER A 259 -2.89 0.41 26.40
CA SER A 259 -3.92 -0.22 25.58
C SER A 259 -3.44 -0.12 24.14
N SER A 260 -2.81 -1.18 23.65
CA SER A 260 -2.49 -1.35 22.24
C SER A 260 -3.79 -1.57 21.49
N LYS A 261 -4.55 -0.49 21.24
CA LYS A 261 -5.65 -0.51 20.29
C LYS A 261 -5.03 -0.80 18.91
N PRO A 262 -5.48 -1.84 18.19
CA PRO A 262 -5.03 -2.04 16.82
C PRO A 262 -5.44 -0.82 16.00
N THR A 263 -4.45 -0.14 15.43
CA THR A 263 -4.64 0.95 14.48
C THR A 263 -4.37 0.42 13.08
N SER A 264 -5.04 0.98 12.07
CA SER A 264 -4.79 0.66 10.67
C SER A 264 -3.36 1.05 10.30
N GLY A 265 -2.42 0.10 10.41
CA GLY A 265 -1.03 0.13 9.91
C GLY A 265 -0.08 1.27 10.32
N ALA A 266 -0.53 2.45 10.75
CA ALA A 266 0.30 3.65 10.67
C ALA A 266 -0.06 4.78 11.65
N ALA A 267 -0.42 4.50 12.90
CA ALA A 267 -0.37 5.55 13.93
C ALA A 267 1.06 5.69 14.51
N ARG A 268 2.03 6.06 13.68
CA ARG A 268 3.28 6.72 14.16
C ARG A 268 3.25 8.18 13.74
N ILE A 269 2.33 8.92 14.36
CA ILE A 269 2.40 10.37 14.41
C ILE A 269 3.73 10.73 15.09
N ARG A 270 4.61 11.45 14.39
CA ARG A 270 5.80 12.05 15.01
C ARG A 270 5.30 13.03 16.08
N PRO A 271 5.69 12.89 17.36
CA PRO A 271 5.21 13.80 18.39
C PRO A 271 5.68 15.23 18.08
N PRO A 272 4.90 16.26 18.46
CA PRO A 272 5.34 17.64 18.30
C PRO A 272 6.58 17.86 19.16
N PHE A 273 7.66 18.35 18.54
CA PHE A 273 8.81 18.87 19.27
C PHE A 273 8.38 20.15 19.99
N ILE A 274 8.04 20.03 21.28
CA ILE A 274 7.91 21.17 22.18
C ILE A 274 9.33 21.70 22.43
N PHE A 275 9.69 22.80 21.75
CA PHE A 275 10.83 23.61 22.18
C PHE A 275 10.38 24.42 23.40
N LEU A 276 10.78 23.95 24.58
CA LEU A 276 10.98 24.80 25.75
C LEU A 276 12.47 25.13 25.77
N PHE A 277 12.82 26.37 25.41
CA PHE A 277 13.82 27.24 26.05
C PHE A 277 13.78 28.62 25.39
#